data_AF-A0A4Z2CKQ1-F1
#
_entry.id   AF-A0A4Z2CKQ1-F1
#
_cell.length_a   1.000
_cell.length_b   1.000
_cell.length_c   1.000
_cell.angle_alpha   90.00
_cell.angle_beta   90.00
_cell.angle_gamma   90.00
#
_symmetry.space_group_name_H-M   'P 1'
#
loop_
_entity.id
_entity.type
_entity.pdbx_description
1 polymer ?
#
loop_
_entity_poly.entity_id
_entity_poly.type
_entity_poly.pdbx_seq_one_letter_code
_entity_poly.pdbx_strand_id
1 'polypeptide(L)'
;MDIQSELSNSWPDLKRSTCAKGRWKKEWELHGRCTVDDPSIATQHGYFEVSLMQKYKYDVLKVLEFQGIKPDSSALIGELQFTDILQQAYNHRVSLRCRRFPGLKPTHMYIKQGVKHIRQPLKQDSNHEVQIQQLDAVILCLTPQLQLRDCPYDFDVKNRCPSGFVFAQFNHSFDSNEIPNSGDC
;
A
#
# COMPACT_ATOMS: atom_id res chain seq x y z
N MET A 1 5.03 19.06 16.84
CA MET A 1 6.03 18.12 16.31
C MET A 1 6.48 18.72 14.98
N ASP A 2 7.78 18.85 14.80
CA ASP A 2 8.45 19.43 13.63
C ASP A 2 8.14 18.69 12.31
N ILE A 3 7.92 17.37 12.36
CA ILE A 3 7.60 16.53 11.19
C ILE A 3 6.11 16.48 10.78
N GLN A 4 5.27 17.40 11.29
CA GLN A 4 3.82 17.37 11.02
C GLN A 4 3.46 17.60 9.55
N SER A 5 4.22 18.43 8.84
CA SER A 5 3.98 18.71 7.41
C SER A 5 4.25 17.46 6.58
N GLU A 6 5.38 16.79 6.84
CA GLU A 6 5.79 15.55 6.17
C GLU A 6 4.81 14.41 6.45
N LEU A 7 4.36 14.27 7.69
CA LEU A 7 3.32 13.30 8.07
C LEU A 7 1.98 13.61 7.39
N SER A 8 1.60 14.87 7.23
CA SER A 8 0.36 15.24 6.54
C SER A 8 0.36 14.79 5.08
N ASN A 9 1.52 14.90 4.42
CA ASN A 9 1.69 14.47 3.04
C ASN A 9 1.83 12.94 2.91
N SER A 10 2.56 12.30 3.82
CA SER A 10 3.02 10.92 3.66
C SER A 10 2.18 9.89 4.42
N TRP A 11 1.43 10.33 5.44
CA TRP A 11 0.57 9.52 6.29
C TRP A 11 -0.79 10.21 6.54
N PRO A 12 -1.54 10.55 5.48
CA PRO A 12 -2.83 11.22 5.62
C PRO A 12 -3.89 10.30 6.24
N ASP A 13 -4.95 10.90 6.78
CA ASP A 13 -6.20 10.20 7.02
C ASP A 13 -7.09 10.34 5.78
N LEU A 14 -7.24 9.24 5.02
CA LEU A 14 -8.06 9.23 3.82
C LEU A 14 -9.56 9.41 4.13
N LYS A 15 -10.03 8.98 5.32
CA LYS A 15 -11.44 9.17 5.71
C LYS A 15 -11.73 10.58 6.18
N ARG A 16 -10.72 11.26 6.72
CA ARG A 16 -10.81 12.61 7.27
C ARG A 16 -9.62 13.43 6.76
N SER A 17 -9.67 13.80 5.50
CA SER A 17 -8.59 14.49 4.79
C SER A 17 -8.14 15.79 5.46
N THR A 18 -9.00 16.40 6.29
CA THR A 18 -8.72 17.62 7.05
C THR A 18 -8.05 17.39 8.41
N CYS A 19 -8.00 16.16 8.95
CA CYS A 19 -7.51 15.90 10.30
C CYS A 19 -6.79 14.54 10.44
N ALA A 20 -5.49 14.51 10.15
CA ALA A 20 -4.66 13.31 10.30
C ALA A 20 -4.14 13.08 11.74
N LYS A 21 -4.14 14.10 12.60
CA LYS A 21 -3.61 13.98 13.98
C LYS A 21 -4.31 12.91 14.81
N GLY A 22 -5.64 12.78 14.68
CA GLY A 22 -6.40 11.75 15.39
C GLY A 22 -5.95 10.34 14.98
N ARG A 23 -5.66 10.13 13.70
CA ARG A 23 -5.08 8.89 13.18
C ARG A 23 -3.70 8.65 13.79
N TRP A 24 -2.79 9.62 13.72
CA TRP A 24 -1.44 9.47 14.28
C TRP A 24 -1.46 9.16 15.78
N LYS A 25 -2.31 9.86 16.55
CA LYS A 25 -2.49 9.58 17.98
C LYS A 25 -2.86 8.11 18.20
N LYS A 26 -3.83 7.58 17.44
CA LYS A 26 -4.26 6.19 17.53
C LYS A 26 -3.17 5.20 17.13
N GLU A 27 -2.44 5.45 16.05
CA GLU A 27 -1.31 4.60 15.62
C GLU A 27 -0.21 4.54 16.69
N TRP A 28 0.13 5.69 17.29
CA TRP A 28 1.09 5.73 18.39
C TRP A 28 0.57 4.96 19.62
N GLU A 29 -0.68 5.22 20.02
CA GLU A 29 -1.25 4.60 21.21
C GLU A 29 -1.38 3.08 21.08
N LEU A 30 -1.73 2.56 19.90
CA LEU A 30 -1.96 1.13 19.68
C LEU A 30 -0.70 0.36 19.27
N HIS A 31 0.23 0.99 18.56
CA HIS A 31 1.39 0.31 17.96
C HIS A 31 2.72 0.90 18.41
N GLY A 32 2.85 2.23 18.36
CA GLY A 32 4.11 2.89 18.69
C GLY A 32 4.54 2.71 20.15
N ARG A 33 3.62 2.69 21.13
CA ARG A 33 4.00 2.44 22.54
C ARG A 33 4.60 1.06 22.81
N CYS A 34 4.45 0.11 21.89
CA CYS A 34 5.02 -1.23 22.01
C CYS A 34 6.48 -1.30 21.52
N THR A 35 7.00 -0.26 20.87
CA THR A 35 8.36 -0.28 20.29
C THR A 35 9.41 0.12 21.31
N VAL A 36 9.54 -0.69 22.38
CA VAL A 36 10.44 -0.41 23.52
C VAL A 36 11.88 -0.89 23.31
N ASP A 37 12.09 -1.83 22.38
CA ASP A 37 13.36 -2.56 22.24
C ASP A 37 14.43 -1.79 21.43
N ASP A 38 14.02 -0.82 20.61
CA ASP A 38 14.94 0.03 19.86
C ASP A 38 14.77 1.51 20.30
N PRO A 39 15.81 2.11 20.93
CA PRO A 39 15.75 3.50 21.39
C PRO A 39 15.41 4.51 20.30
N SER A 40 15.70 4.25 19.03
CA SER A 40 15.40 5.18 17.94
C SER A 40 13.91 5.29 17.63
N ILE A 41 13.10 4.31 18.04
CA ILE A 41 11.64 4.30 17.85
C ILE A 41 10.85 4.29 19.16
N ALA A 42 11.53 4.29 20.31
CA ALA A 42 10.89 4.24 21.62
C ALA A 42 10.11 5.52 22.01
N THR A 43 10.30 6.62 21.28
CA THR A 43 9.58 7.88 21.49
C THR A 43 8.54 8.10 20.39
N GLN A 44 7.51 8.92 20.67
CA GLN A 44 6.51 9.27 19.66
C GLN A 44 7.16 9.93 18.44
N HIS A 45 8.10 10.84 18.65
CA HIS A 45 8.82 11.50 17.57
C HIS A 45 9.63 10.49 16.75
N GLY A 46 10.45 9.66 17.41
CA GLY A 46 11.26 8.64 16.74
C GLY A 46 10.45 7.61 15.96
N TYR A 47 9.31 7.15 16.51
CA TYR A 47 8.39 6.24 15.81
C TYR A 47 7.93 6.81 14.46
N PHE A 48 7.51 8.08 14.43
CA PHE A 48 7.05 8.72 13.20
C PHE A 48 8.19 9.09 12.26
N GLU A 49 9.31 9.59 12.79
CA GLU A 49 10.49 9.94 12.00
C GLU A 49 11.05 8.70 11.27
N VAL A 50 11.27 7.61 12.00
CA VAL A 50 11.74 6.35 11.40
C VAL A 50 10.73 5.78 10.41
N SER A 51 9.42 5.87 10.70
CA SER A 51 8.40 5.42 9.75
C SER A 51 8.47 6.18 8.42
N LEU A 52 8.68 7.50 8.47
CA LEU A 52 8.90 8.32 7.27
C LEU A 52 10.20 7.93 6.55
N MET A 53 11.30 7.76 7.28
CA MET A 53 12.58 7.33 6.71
C MET A 53 12.45 5.98 5.97
N GLN A 54 11.79 4.99 6.57
CA GLN A 54 11.58 3.68 5.96
C GLN A 54 10.69 3.79 4.71
N LYS A 55 9.64 4.63 4.75
CA LYS A 55 8.79 4.90 3.57
C LYS A 55 9.59 5.50 2.41
N TYR A 56 10.47 6.47 2.67
CA TYR A 56 11.28 7.08 1.61
C TYR A 56 12.37 6.14 1.10
N LYS A 57 12.94 5.31 1.98
CA LYS A 57 13.95 4.32 1.61
C LYS A 57 13.38 3.22 0.70
N TYR A 58 12.16 2.77 0.96
CA TYR A 58 11.50 1.67 0.22
C TYR A 58 10.32 2.17 -0.59
N ASP A 59 10.62 2.99 -1.60
CA ASP A 59 9.60 3.56 -2.50
C ASP A 59 9.04 2.51 -3.47
N VAL A 60 7.96 1.86 -3.02
CA VAL A 60 7.23 0.84 -3.77
C VAL A 60 6.72 1.35 -5.11
N LEU A 61 6.22 2.60 -5.17
CA LEU A 61 5.66 3.13 -6.41
C LEU A 61 6.75 3.30 -7.46
N LYS A 62 7.90 3.88 -7.06
CA LYS A 62 9.05 4.05 -7.94
C LYS A 62 9.57 2.72 -8.51
N VAL A 63 9.59 1.67 -7.69
CA VAL A 63 9.97 0.31 -8.13
C VAL A 63 9.00 -0.21 -9.20
N LEU A 64 7.69 -0.08 -8.97
CA LEU A 64 6.67 -0.53 -9.91
C LEU A 64 6.73 0.26 -11.23
N GLU A 65 6.88 1.58 -11.16
CA GLU A 65 6.98 2.46 -12.33
C GLU A 65 8.20 2.15 -13.18
N PHE A 66 9.35 1.86 -12.56
CA PHE A 66 10.56 1.41 -13.26
C PHE A 66 10.30 0.13 -14.07
N GLN A 67 9.45 -0.76 -13.55
CA GLN A 67 9.02 -1.99 -14.21
C GLN A 67 7.86 -1.80 -15.22
N GLY A 68 7.41 -0.57 -15.44
CA GLY A 68 6.32 -0.23 -16.37
C GLY A 68 4.91 -0.41 -15.80
N ILE A 69 4.78 -0.62 -14.49
CA ILE A 69 3.49 -0.76 -13.81
C ILE A 69 3.15 0.55 -13.10
N LYS A 70 1.95 1.04 -13.33
CA LYS A 70 1.42 2.25 -12.71
C LYS A 70 0.00 1.99 -12.22
N PRO A 71 -0.55 2.85 -11.36
CA PRO A 71 -1.97 2.79 -11.04
C PRO A 71 -2.83 2.82 -12.32
N ASP A 72 -3.66 1.79 -12.52
CA ASP A 72 -4.55 1.60 -13.66
C ASP A 72 -5.80 0.82 -13.21
N SER A 73 -6.92 1.53 -13.09
CA SER A 73 -8.22 0.96 -12.70
C SER A 73 -8.85 0.06 -13.78
N SER A 74 -8.27 0.00 -14.98
CA SER A 74 -8.77 -0.77 -16.12
C SER A 74 -7.93 -2.01 -16.45
N ALA A 75 -6.85 -2.25 -15.70
CA ALA A 75 -5.93 -3.36 -15.94
C ALA A 75 -5.77 -4.26 -14.69
N LEU A 76 -5.74 -5.57 -14.92
CA LEU A 76 -5.31 -6.55 -13.93
C LEU A 76 -3.79 -6.67 -13.92
N ILE A 77 -3.22 -7.03 -12.78
CA ILE A 77 -1.85 -7.51 -12.64
C ILE A 77 -1.85 -8.84 -11.88
N GLY A 78 -1.01 -9.77 -12.32
CA GLY A 78 -0.85 -11.05 -11.65
C GLY A 78 -0.18 -10.87 -10.27
N GLU A 79 -0.65 -11.61 -9.27
CA GLU A 79 -0.12 -11.52 -7.90
C GLU A 79 1.36 -11.93 -7.84
N LEU A 80 1.71 -13.07 -8.42
CA LEU A 80 3.10 -13.54 -8.52
C LEU A 80 3.99 -12.55 -9.28
N GLN A 81 3.48 -11.98 -10.38
CA GLN A 81 4.19 -10.96 -11.15
C GLN A 81 4.48 -9.72 -10.28
N PHE A 82 3.50 -9.26 -9.50
CA PHE A 82 3.64 -8.11 -8.63
C PHE A 82 4.63 -8.37 -7.48
N THR A 83 4.54 -9.53 -6.83
CA THR A 83 5.41 -9.89 -5.72
C THR A 83 6.84 -10.17 -6.19
N ASP A 84 7.05 -10.78 -7.36
CA ASP A 84 8.37 -11.01 -7.95
C ASP A 84 9.13 -9.70 -8.20
N ILE A 85 8.44 -8.65 -8.64
CA ILE A 85 9.04 -7.31 -8.83
C ILE A 85 9.58 -6.77 -7.51
N LEU A 86 8.76 -6.84 -6.46
CA LEU A 86 9.14 -6.31 -5.15
C LEU A 86 10.20 -7.17 -4.47
N GLN A 87 10.13 -8.51 -4.62
CA GLN A 87 11.15 -9.44 -4.15
C GLN A 87 12.50 -9.14 -4.81
N GLN A 88 12.54 -8.89 -6.11
CA GLN A 88 13.79 -8.55 -6.81
C GLN A 88 14.36 -7.19 -6.37
N ALA A 89 13.48 -6.20 -6.13
CA ALA A 89 13.91 -4.87 -5.72
C ALA A 89 14.43 -4.83 -4.27
N TYR A 90 13.81 -5.60 -3.38
CA TYR A 90 14.08 -5.54 -1.94
C TYR A 90 14.84 -6.75 -1.40
N ASN A 91 15.08 -7.76 -2.23
CA ASN A 91 15.67 -9.05 -1.85
C ASN A 91 14.93 -9.75 -0.69
N HIS A 92 13.65 -9.41 -0.49
CA HIS A 92 12.83 -9.90 0.61
C HIS A 92 11.37 -10.07 0.21
N ARG A 93 10.72 -11.06 0.83
CA ARG A 93 9.31 -11.35 0.57
C ARG A 93 8.43 -10.30 1.21
N VAL A 94 7.60 -9.68 0.38
CA VAL A 94 6.54 -8.77 0.82
C VAL A 94 5.22 -9.52 1.00
N SER A 95 4.32 -8.95 1.78
CA SER A 95 2.93 -9.40 1.84
C SER A 95 2.02 -8.39 1.18
N LEU A 96 0.97 -8.88 0.53
CA LEU A 96 -0.05 -8.05 -0.08
C LEU A 96 -1.36 -8.18 0.67
N ARG A 97 -2.09 -7.08 0.74
CA ARG A 97 -3.49 -7.05 1.18
C ARG A 97 -4.34 -6.55 0.04
N CYS A 98 -5.47 -7.21 -0.19
CA CYS A 98 -6.45 -6.80 -1.17
C CYS A 98 -7.82 -6.55 -0.54
N ARG A 99 -8.64 -5.78 -1.25
CA ARG A 99 -10.03 -5.51 -0.90
C ARG A 99 -10.90 -5.52 -2.15
N ARG A 100 -12.22 -5.50 -1.96
CA ARG A 100 -13.18 -5.40 -3.08
C ARG A 100 -12.86 -4.18 -3.96
N PHE A 101 -12.89 -4.40 -5.29
CA PHE A 101 -12.81 -3.34 -6.27
C PHE A 101 -14.22 -2.87 -6.65
N PRO A 102 -14.58 -1.60 -6.43
CA PRO A 102 -15.91 -1.07 -6.75
C PRO A 102 -16.02 -0.58 -8.21
N GLY A 103 -14.93 -0.57 -8.97
CA GLY A 103 -14.89 -0.05 -10.34
C GLY A 103 -15.44 -1.02 -11.38
N LEU A 104 -15.39 -0.59 -12.64
CA LEU A 104 -15.79 -1.40 -13.79
C LEU A 104 -14.87 -2.62 -13.97
N LYS A 105 -15.38 -3.68 -14.60
CA LYS A 105 -14.58 -4.85 -14.95
C LYS A 105 -13.35 -4.42 -15.78
N PRO A 106 -12.12 -4.78 -15.37
CA PRO A 106 -10.92 -4.49 -16.13
C PRO A 106 -11.02 -5.06 -17.55
N THR A 107 -10.50 -4.32 -18.52
CA THR A 107 -10.48 -4.71 -19.94
C THR A 107 -9.08 -5.10 -20.41
N HIS A 108 -8.07 -4.89 -19.56
CA HIS A 108 -6.67 -5.11 -19.88
C HIS A 108 -5.96 -5.87 -18.76
N MET A 109 -4.74 -6.31 -19.05
CA MET A 109 -3.82 -6.86 -18.06
C MET A 109 -2.40 -6.40 -18.35
N TYR A 110 -1.59 -6.33 -17.30
CA TYR A 110 -0.14 -6.22 -17.43
C TYR A 110 0.44 -7.59 -17.73
N ILE A 111 1.31 -7.67 -18.73
CA ILE A 111 2.12 -8.85 -19.02
C ILE A 111 3.60 -8.48 -19.05
N LYS A 112 4.47 -9.42 -18.70
CA LYS A 112 5.91 -9.24 -18.83
C LYS A 112 6.33 -9.35 -20.30
N GLN A 113 7.00 -8.34 -20.82
CA GLN A 113 7.58 -8.32 -22.15
C GLN A 113 9.05 -7.86 -22.05
N GLY A 114 9.96 -8.83 -22.13
CA GLY A 114 11.38 -8.59 -21.86
C GLY A 114 11.61 -8.19 -20.39
N VAL A 115 12.22 -7.02 -20.19
CA VAL A 115 12.59 -6.50 -18.86
C VAL A 115 11.52 -5.60 -18.24
N LYS A 116 10.45 -5.26 -18.97
CA LYS A 116 9.36 -4.42 -18.47
C LYS A 116 8.02 -5.13 -18.58
N HIS A 117 6.99 -4.51 -18.03
CA HIS A 117 5.61 -4.92 -18.17
C HIS A 117 4.86 -3.96 -19.09
N ILE A 118 4.04 -4.52 -19.96
CA ILE A 118 3.19 -3.76 -20.88
C ILE A 118 1.74 -4.12 -20.67
N ARG A 119 0.86 -3.15 -20.94
CA ARG A 119 -0.58 -3.29 -20.88
C ARG A 119 -1.09 -3.91 -22.19
N GLN A 120 -1.88 -4.97 -22.10
CA GLN A 120 -2.51 -5.64 -23.24
C GLN A 120 -4.00 -5.90 -23.00
N PRO A 121 -4.83 -5.95 -24.05
CA PRO A 121 -6.24 -6.31 -23.92
C PRO A 121 -6.42 -7.71 -23.32
N LEU A 122 -7.37 -7.86 -22.39
CA LEU A 122 -7.80 -9.17 -21.94
C LEU A 122 -8.50 -9.89 -23.09
N LYS A 123 -8.11 -11.15 -23.33
CA LYS A 123 -8.92 -12.04 -24.18
C LYS A 123 -10.23 -12.26 -23.43
N GLN A 124 -11.36 -11.93 -24.06
CA GLN A 124 -12.67 -12.12 -23.46
C GLN A 124 -12.81 -13.59 -23.06
N ASP A 125 -13.05 -13.85 -21.78
CA ASP A 125 -13.50 -15.17 -21.36
C ASP A 125 -14.54 -15.09 -20.24
N SER A 126 -15.59 -15.88 -20.44
CA SER A 126 -16.79 -16.16 -19.63
C SER A 126 -17.57 -14.99 -19.00
N ASN A 127 -18.90 -15.05 -19.16
CA ASN A 127 -19.91 -14.17 -18.53
C ASN A 127 -20.03 -14.34 -17.00
N HIS A 128 -19.07 -14.97 -16.33
CA HIS A 128 -19.12 -15.12 -14.88
C HIS A 128 -18.75 -13.79 -14.20
N GLU A 129 -19.66 -13.35 -13.33
CA GLU A 129 -19.48 -12.17 -12.48
C GLU A 129 -18.53 -12.51 -11.34
N VAL A 130 -17.22 -12.48 -11.62
CA VAL A 130 -16.19 -12.63 -10.59
C VAL A 130 -16.06 -11.32 -9.84
N GLN A 131 -16.17 -11.36 -8.51
CA GLN A 131 -15.89 -10.21 -7.67
C GLN A 131 -14.41 -9.83 -7.77
N ILE A 132 -14.13 -8.76 -8.50
CA ILE A 132 -12.76 -8.26 -8.69
C ILE A 132 -12.25 -7.62 -7.40
N GLN A 133 -10.98 -7.89 -7.09
CA GLN A 133 -10.27 -7.24 -5.98
C GLN A 133 -9.25 -6.23 -6.50
N GLN A 134 -8.89 -5.29 -5.63
CA GLN A 134 -7.82 -4.32 -5.84
C GLN A 134 -6.80 -4.39 -4.71
N LEU A 135 -5.57 -3.99 -5.00
CA LEU A 135 -4.52 -3.80 -4.00
C LEU A 135 -4.97 -2.76 -2.96
N ASP A 136 -4.83 -3.12 -1.68
CA ASP A 136 -5.10 -2.24 -0.55
C ASP A 136 -3.82 -1.84 0.18
N ALA A 137 -2.88 -2.77 0.36
CA ALA A 137 -1.61 -2.49 1.00
C ALA A 137 -0.49 -3.40 0.47
N VAL A 138 0.72 -2.83 0.43
CA VAL A 138 1.98 -3.57 0.34
C VAL A 138 2.64 -3.51 1.71
N ILE A 139 2.98 -4.66 2.27
CA ILE A 139 3.50 -4.80 3.62
C ILE A 139 4.94 -5.29 3.53
N LEU A 140 5.85 -4.45 4.03
CA LEU A 140 7.27 -4.75 4.20
C LEU A 140 7.52 -5.10 5.66
N CYS A 141 8.26 -6.16 5.93
CA CYS A 141 8.54 -6.61 7.29
C CYS A 141 9.95 -6.23 7.70
N LEU A 142 10.10 -5.76 8.93
CA LEU A 142 11.38 -5.30 9.48
C LEU A 142 11.80 -6.14 10.68
N THR A 143 13.10 -6.31 10.86
CA THR A 143 13.70 -6.76 12.13
C THR A 143 13.58 -5.65 13.18
N PRO A 144 13.79 -5.95 14.47
CA PRO A 144 13.86 -4.91 15.50
C PRO A 144 14.91 -3.82 15.20
N GLN A 145 15.98 -4.15 14.46
CA GLN A 145 17.03 -3.22 14.01
C GLN A 145 16.68 -2.50 12.69
N LEU A 146 15.39 -2.46 12.34
CA LEU A 146 14.85 -1.73 11.19
C LEU A 146 15.39 -2.17 9.81
N GLN A 147 15.92 -3.40 9.72
CA GLN A 147 16.34 -4.00 8.46
C GLN A 147 15.21 -4.81 7.85
N LEU A 148 15.14 -4.86 6.51
CA LEU A 148 14.16 -5.72 5.85
C LEU A 148 14.39 -7.19 6.21
N ARG A 149 13.29 -7.92 6.28
CA ARG A 149 13.23 -9.37 6.40
C ARG A 149 12.02 -9.88 5.63
N ASP A 150 12.03 -11.17 5.34
CA ASP A 150 10.87 -11.81 4.74
C ASP A 150 9.65 -11.71 5.66
N CYS A 151 8.51 -11.35 5.08
CA CYS A 151 7.24 -11.38 5.78
C CYS A 151 6.78 -12.82 6.07
N PRO A 152 6.08 -13.07 7.19
CA PRO A 152 5.46 -14.38 7.45
C PRO A 152 4.46 -14.77 6.36
N TYR A 153 4.32 -16.07 6.07
CA TYR A 153 3.37 -16.56 5.04
C TYR A 153 1.89 -16.32 5.41
N ASP A 154 1.55 -16.30 6.71
CA ASP A 154 0.18 -16.21 7.19
C ASP A 154 -0.19 -14.84 7.77
N PHE A 155 0.46 -13.77 7.30
CA PHE A 155 0.35 -12.43 7.89
C PHE A 155 -1.07 -11.81 7.81
N ASP A 156 -1.83 -12.06 6.72
CA ASP A 156 -3.23 -11.63 6.60
C ASP A 156 -4.05 -12.63 5.78
N VAL A 157 -4.56 -13.67 6.45
CA VAL A 157 -5.32 -14.75 5.80
C VAL A 157 -6.68 -14.28 5.28
N LYS A 158 -7.27 -13.24 5.88
CA LYS A 158 -8.63 -12.79 5.56
C LYS A 158 -8.68 -11.93 4.30
N ASN A 159 -7.62 -11.19 4.02
CA ASN A 159 -7.58 -10.21 2.93
C ASN A 159 -6.52 -10.57 1.88
N ARG A 160 -6.29 -11.86 1.65
CA ARG A 160 -5.33 -12.35 0.64
C ARG A 160 -5.73 -11.86 -0.75
N CYS A 161 -4.73 -11.43 -1.50
CA CYS A 161 -4.92 -11.09 -2.90
C CYS A 161 -5.21 -12.35 -3.74
N PRO A 162 -6.17 -12.29 -4.68
CA PRO A 162 -6.38 -13.35 -5.66
C PRO A 162 -5.22 -13.39 -6.67
N SER A 163 -5.21 -14.39 -7.56
CA SER A 163 -4.16 -14.57 -8.58
C SER A 163 -3.97 -13.37 -9.50
N GLY A 164 -4.98 -12.50 -9.65
CA GLY A 164 -4.86 -11.20 -10.28
C GLY A 164 -5.80 -10.17 -9.67
N PHE A 165 -5.30 -8.95 -9.51
CA PHE A 165 -6.02 -7.84 -8.90
C PHE A 165 -5.77 -6.53 -9.64
N VAL A 166 -6.55 -5.50 -9.31
CA VAL A 166 -6.39 -4.14 -9.85
C VAL A 166 -5.46 -3.32 -8.96
N PHE A 167 -4.44 -2.70 -9.54
CA PHE A 167 -3.70 -1.62 -8.86
C PHE A 167 -4.37 -0.29 -9.22
N ALA A 168 -5.42 0.08 -8.49
CA ALA A 168 -6.32 1.14 -8.91
C ALA A 168 -5.69 2.53 -8.85
N GLN A 169 -6.11 3.41 -9.77
CA GLN A 169 -5.81 4.83 -9.70
C GLN A 169 -6.48 5.46 -8.48
N PHE A 170 -5.76 6.35 -7.81
CA PHE A 170 -6.36 7.15 -6.74
C PHE A 170 -7.37 8.12 -7.36
N ASN A 171 -8.63 8.03 -6.91
CA ASN A 171 -9.69 8.92 -7.37
C ASN A 171 -10.17 9.78 -6.19
N HIS A 172 -9.87 11.08 -6.25
CA HIS A 172 -10.23 12.06 -5.23
C HIS A 172 -11.74 12.18 -4.97
N SER A 173 -12.59 11.73 -5.91
CA SER A 173 -14.05 11.93 -5.85
C SER A 173 -14.82 10.95 -4.94
N PHE A 174 -14.15 9.97 -4.31
CA PHE A 174 -14.79 9.06 -3.36
C PHE A 174 -14.77 9.55 -1.89
N ASP A 175 -13.98 10.57 -1.55
CA ASP A 175 -13.77 11.03 -0.17
C ASP A 175 -14.47 12.38 0.16
N SER A 176 -15.22 12.97 -0.77
CA SER A 176 -15.82 14.31 -0.59
C SER A 176 -17.12 14.36 0.22
N ASN A 177 -17.62 13.24 0.74
CA ASN A 177 -18.95 13.17 1.38
C ASN A 177 -18.94 13.12 2.92
N GLU A 178 -17.80 13.25 3.59
CA GLU A 178 -17.76 13.45 5.03
C GLU A 178 -16.87 14.64 5.36
N ILE A 179 -17.48 15.82 5.52
CA ILE A 179 -16.87 16.97 6.21
C ILE A 179 -17.44 16.99 7.64
N PRO A 180 -16.79 16.36 8.63
CA PRO A 180 -17.11 16.65 10.02
C PRO A 180 -16.50 18.01 10.40
N ASN A 181 -17.28 18.76 11.17
CA ASN A 181 -16.94 20.04 11.78
C ASN A 181 -15.46 20.16 12.20
N SER A 182 -14.87 21.30 11.83
CA SER A 182 -13.53 21.78 12.17
C SER A 182 -13.37 22.14 13.66
N GLY A 183 -14.02 21.39 14.56
CA GLY A 183 -14.01 21.68 15.99
C GLY A 183 -12.73 21.22 16.71
N ASP A 184 -12.03 20.22 16.19
CA ASP A 184 -10.78 19.74 16.77
C ASP A 184 -9.85 19.16 15.70
N CYS A 185 -8.88 19.97 15.30
CA CYS A 185 -7.60 19.54 14.75
C CYS A 185 -6.51 19.98 15.72
#